data_AF-A0A2V9AMM6-F1
#
_entry.id   AF-A0A2V9AMM6-F1
#
_cell.length_a   1.000
_cell.length_b   1.000
_cell.length_c   1.000
_cell.angle_alpha   90.00
_cell.angle_beta   90.00
_cell.angle_gamma   90.00
#
_symmetry.space_group_name_H-M   'P 1'
#
loop_
_entity.id
_entity.type
_entity.pdbx_description
1 polymer ?
#
loop_
_entity_poly.entity_id
_entity_poly.type
_entity_poly.pdbx_seq_one_letter_code
_entity_poly.pdbx_strand_id
1 'polypeptide(L)'
;MDVCSVIKRRLEELGLEQKDLAAAAEVTDSYVSQLLARKKLPPAPDRTDIYQKMAKVLKLPSDRLVKLAELERREELQRGLAGPPTPMFGEIRELILRKCVPNKEKQVREIFEKQPFGELERLVTQKLLDVIKNVAKEELNSENWLHLVARLAGRSYEQTRVTLLEFLDTDVFSLSPENCVSFLDPLIESWDVDLTTFAMEIVLNRRIASGYSKRFEFVETGPLQREVE
;
A
#
# COMPACT_ATOMS: atom_id res chain seq x y z
N MET A 1 7.67 13.37 -18.47
CA MET A 1 6.46 12.76 -19.09
C MET A 1 5.87 11.85 -18.03
N ASP A 2 4.57 11.95 -17.74
CA ASP A 2 3.92 11.19 -16.67
C ASP A 2 3.04 10.04 -17.22
N VAL A 3 2.64 9.10 -16.36
CA VAL A 3 1.79 7.94 -16.64
C VAL A 3 0.49 8.38 -17.31
N CYS A 4 -0.16 9.40 -16.76
CA CYS A 4 -1.42 9.96 -17.27
C CYS A 4 -1.28 10.41 -18.74
N SER A 5 -0.24 11.16 -19.06
CA SER A 5 0.00 11.70 -20.40
C SER A 5 0.30 10.58 -21.40
N VAL A 6 1.03 9.54 -20.98
CA VAL A 6 1.27 8.36 -21.83
C VAL A 6 -0.03 7.62 -22.12
N ILE A 7 -0.87 7.38 -21.10
CA ILE A 7 -2.13 6.68 -21.29
C ILE A 7 -3.05 7.48 -22.22
N LYS A 8 -3.25 8.79 -21.97
CA LYS A 8 -4.12 9.65 -22.81
C LYS A 8 -3.71 9.61 -24.28
N ARG A 9 -2.42 9.79 -24.55
CA ARG A 9 -1.88 9.75 -25.91
C ARG A 9 -2.17 8.41 -26.59
N ARG A 10 -1.96 7.29 -25.89
CA ARG A 10 -2.17 5.95 -26.45
C ARG A 10 -3.64 5.61 -26.67
N LEU A 11 -4.53 6.08 -25.80
CA LEU A 11 -5.97 5.94 -26.02
C LEU A 11 -6.40 6.67 -27.29
N GLU A 12 -5.92 7.90 -27.49
CA GLU A 12 -6.21 8.70 -28.69
C GLU A 12 -5.63 8.06 -29.96
N GLU A 13 -4.36 7.65 -29.95
CA GLU A 13 -3.70 7.00 -31.10
C GLU A 13 -4.35 5.66 -31.50
N LEU A 14 -4.96 4.95 -30.54
CA LEU A 14 -5.59 3.66 -30.76
C LEU A 14 -7.11 3.75 -30.95
N GLY A 15 -7.71 4.94 -30.81
CA GLY A 15 -9.16 5.13 -30.86
C GLY A 15 -9.91 4.40 -29.74
N LEU A 16 -9.30 4.27 -28.56
CA LEU A 16 -9.86 3.59 -27.39
C LEU A 16 -10.46 4.59 -26.40
N GLU A 17 -11.52 4.18 -25.72
CA GLU A 17 -12.15 4.96 -24.65
C GLU A 17 -11.62 4.54 -23.26
N GLN A 18 -11.88 5.38 -22.25
CA GLN A 18 -11.50 5.08 -20.86
C GLN A 18 -12.14 3.79 -20.35
N LYS A 19 -13.38 3.51 -20.76
CA LYS A 19 -14.12 2.29 -20.40
C LYS A 19 -13.42 1.02 -20.90
N ASP A 20 -12.76 1.08 -22.06
CA ASP A 20 -12.04 -0.06 -22.63
C ASP A 20 -10.80 -0.38 -21.79
N LEU A 21 -10.11 0.68 -21.33
CA LEU A 21 -8.98 0.54 -20.42
C LEU A 21 -9.42 0.04 -19.04
N ALA A 22 -10.53 0.56 -18.51
CA ALA A 22 -11.09 0.15 -17.22
C ALA A 22 -11.48 -1.33 -17.23
N ALA A 23 -12.23 -1.76 -18.25
CA ALA A 23 -12.63 -3.15 -18.44
C ALA A 23 -11.41 -4.08 -18.55
N ALA A 24 -10.41 -3.69 -19.34
CA ALA A 24 -9.21 -4.52 -19.52
C ALA A 24 -8.34 -4.60 -18.26
N ALA A 25 -8.24 -3.52 -17.50
CA ALA A 25 -7.50 -3.47 -16.24
C ALA A 25 -8.30 -4.07 -15.06
N GLU A 26 -9.55 -4.47 -15.28
CA GLU A 26 -10.48 -4.95 -14.25
C GLU A 26 -10.65 -3.97 -13.07
N VAL A 27 -10.71 -2.68 -13.41
CA VAL A 27 -10.95 -1.59 -12.45
C VAL A 27 -12.22 -0.83 -12.85
N THR A 28 -12.71 0.02 -11.95
CA THR A 28 -13.87 0.86 -12.25
C THR A 28 -13.53 1.99 -13.22
N ASP A 29 -14.51 2.45 -14.00
CA ASP A 29 -14.35 3.63 -14.87
C ASP A 29 -13.91 4.86 -14.06
N SER A 30 -14.43 4.99 -12.83
CA SER A 30 -14.03 6.06 -11.90
C SER A 30 -12.54 5.99 -11.56
N TYR A 31 -11.99 4.79 -11.34
CA TYR A 31 -10.56 4.60 -11.08
C TYR A 31 -9.71 5.16 -12.23
N VAL A 32 -10.03 4.79 -13.48
CA VAL A 32 -9.32 5.28 -14.66
C VAL A 32 -9.50 6.79 -14.83
N SER A 33 -10.72 7.30 -14.65
CA SER A 33 -11.01 8.73 -14.72
C SER A 33 -10.20 9.55 -13.70
N GLN A 34 -10.12 9.09 -12.45
CA GLN A 34 -9.34 9.73 -11.39
C GLN A 34 -7.83 9.71 -11.69
N LEU A 35 -7.32 8.59 -12.22
CA LEU A 35 -5.93 8.46 -12.66
C LEU A 35 -5.62 9.46 -13.79
N LEU A 36 -6.49 9.54 -14.80
CA LEU A 36 -6.33 10.44 -15.93
C LEU A 36 -6.55 11.92 -15.55
N ALA A 37 -7.31 12.20 -14.51
CA ALA A 37 -7.49 13.54 -13.95
C ALA A 37 -6.35 13.96 -13.01
N ARG A 38 -5.36 13.08 -12.74
CA ARG A 38 -4.31 13.28 -11.72
C ARG A 38 -4.87 13.53 -10.31
N LYS A 39 -6.11 13.09 -10.05
CA LYS A 39 -6.70 13.11 -8.70
C LYS A 39 -6.21 11.96 -7.84
N LYS A 40 -5.69 10.91 -8.48
CA LYS A 40 -5.10 9.73 -7.85
C LYS A 40 -3.70 9.51 -8.41
N LEU A 41 -2.78 9.09 -7.54
CA LEU A 41 -1.46 8.65 -7.96
C LEU A 41 -1.57 7.45 -8.92
N PRO A 42 -0.58 7.24 -9.80
CA PRO A 42 -0.49 5.99 -10.55
C PRO A 42 -0.48 4.79 -9.60
N PRO A 43 -0.95 3.60 -10.00
CA PRO A 43 -0.89 2.39 -9.18
C PRO A 43 0.51 2.14 -8.58
N ALA A 44 0.61 1.36 -7.51
CA ALA A 44 1.93 1.02 -6.96
C ALA A 44 2.78 0.28 -8.02
N PRO A 45 4.07 0.58 -8.23
CA PRO A 45 4.85 0.07 -9.37
C PRO A 45 4.91 -1.46 -9.47
N ASP A 46 4.81 -2.13 -8.32
CA ASP A 46 4.82 -3.58 -8.21
C ASP A 46 3.43 -4.24 -8.47
N ARG A 47 2.42 -3.45 -8.84
CA ARG A 47 1.09 -3.91 -9.28
C ARG A 47 1.13 -4.55 -10.66
N THR A 48 1.64 -5.77 -10.72
CA THR A 48 1.68 -6.56 -11.96
C THR A 48 0.28 -6.88 -12.50
N ASP A 49 -0.71 -6.99 -11.61
CA ASP A 49 -2.12 -7.26 -11.94
C ASP A 49 -2.76 -6.18 -12.81
N ILE A 50 -2.33 -4.91 -12.68
CA ILE A 50 -2.90 -3.79 -13.45
C ILE A 50 -1.99 -3.36 -14.60
N TYR A 51 -0.68 -3.21 -14.38
CA TYR A 51 0.22 -2.67 -15.39
C TYR A 51 0.38 -3.58 -16.60
N GLN A 52 0.41 -4.91 -16.41
CA GLN A 52 0.47 -5.85 -17.52
C GLN A 52 -0.77 -5.75 -18.40
N LYS A 53 -1.96 -5.64 -17.80
CA LYS A 53 -3.24 -5.52 -18.51
C LYS A 53 -3.34 -4.20 -19.28
N MET A 54 -3.00 -3.09 -18.62
CA MET A 54 -2.99 -1.76 -19.26
C MET A 54 -1.97 -1.70 -20.41
N ALA A 55 -0.75 -2.20 -20.20
CA ALA A 55 0.29 -2.18 -21.22
C ALA A 55 -0.11 -2.99 -22.48
N LYS A 56 -0.77 -4.14 -22.28
CA LYS A 56 -1.28 -4.98 -23.36
C LYS A 56 -2.29 -4.23 -24.24
N VAL A 57 -3.28 -3.56 -23.64
CA VAL A 57 -4.30 -2.80 -24.39
C VAL A 57 -3.72 -1.57 -25.06
N LEU A 58 -2.83 -0.85 -24.38
CA LEU A 58 -2.19 0.35 -24.90
C LEU A 58 -1.05 0.05 -25.89
N LYS A 59 -0.75 -1.24 -26.13
CA LYS A 59 0.37 -1.73 -26.96
C LYS A 59 1.69 -1.05 -26.58
N LEU A 60 2.00 -1.05 -25.28
CA LEU A 60 3.23 -0.50 -24.70
C LEU A 60 4.13 -1.63 -24.18
N PRO A 61 5.45 -1.39 -24.04
CA PRO A 61 6.30 -2.24 -23.22
C PRO A 61 5.75 -2.33 -21.79
N SER A 62 5.78 -3.53 -21.22
CA SER A 62 5.17 -3.82 -19.91
C SER A 62 5.78 -3.03 -18.76
N ASP A 63 7.05 -2.64 -18.88
CA ASP A 63 7.82 -1.90 -17.87
C ASP A 63 7.70 -0.37 -18.00
N ARG A 64 7.19 0.14 -19.13
CA ARG A 64 7.17 1.58 -19.40
C ARG A 64 6.30 2.35 -18.41
N LEU A 65 5.09 1.85 -18.15
CA LEU A 65 4.18 2.49 -17.19
C LEU A 65 4.69 2.34 -15.75
N VAL A 66 5.31 1.20 -15.43
CA VAL A 66 5.90 0.91 -14.12
C VAL A 66 7.01 1.91 -13.78
N LYS A 67 7.96 2.11 -14.70
CA LYS A 67 9.08 3.05 -14.52
C LYS A 67 8.62 4.49 -14.28
N LEU A 68 7.59 4.93 -15.01
CA LEU A 68 7.03 6.27 -14.84
C LEU A 68 6.29 6.40 -13.50
N ALA A 69 5.53 5.38 -13.11
CA ALA A 69 4.83 5.35 -11.84
C ALA A 69 5.78 5.37 -10.65
N GLU A 70 6.90 4.67 -10.75
CA GLU A 70 7.94 4.66 -9.72
C GLU A 70 8.54 6.05 -9.51
N LEU A 71 8.87 6.75 -10.59
CA LEU A 71 9.37 8.13 -10.53
C LEU A 71 8.34 9.07 -9.89
N GLU A 72 7.09 9.05 -10.36
CA GLU A 72 6.03 9.92 -9.84
C GLU A 72 5.73 9.67 -8.36
N ARG A 73 5.65 8.41 -7.93
CA ARG A 73 5.42 8.09 -6.52
C ARG A 73 6.61 8.44 -5.65
N ARG A 74 7.84 8.26 -6.15
CA ARG A 74 9.04 8.66 -5.41
C ARG A 74 9.09 10.17 -5.22
N GLU A 75 8.75 10.95 -6.25
CA GLU A 75 8.62 12.40 -6.13
C GLU A 75 7.55 12.79 -5.12
N GLU A 76 6.38 12.14 -5.13
CA GLU A 76 5.31 12.45 -4.18
C GLU A 76 5.69 12.09 -2.73
N LEU A 77 6.34 10.95 -2.52
CA LEU A 77 6.90 10.59 -1.22
C LEU A 77 7.93 11.61 -0.74
N GLN A 78 8.82 12.08 -1.63
CA GLN A 78 9.79 13.13 -1.30
C GLN A 78 9.09 14.45 -0.93
N ARG A 79 8.01 14.82 -1.61
CA ARG A 79 7.20 15.99 -1.25
C ARG A 79 6.56 15.84 0.13
N GLY A 80 6.02 14.65 0.44
CA GLY A 80 5.46 14.34 1.76
C GLY A 80 6.49 14.41 2.89
N LEU A 81 7.77 14.17 2.58
CA LEU A 81 8.88 14.26 3.53
C LEU A 81 9.49 15.67 3.65
N ALA A 82 9.26 16.57 2.68
CA ALA A 82 9.88 17.89 2.61
C ALA A 82 9.28 18.93 3.59
N GLY A 83 8.16 18.60 4.27
CA GLY A 83 7.51 19.45 5.26
C GLY A 83 7.56 18.88 6.69
N PRO A 84 7.19 19.67 7.72
CA PRO A 84 6.98 19.13 9.06
C PRO A 84 5.91 18.02 9.00
N PRO A 85 6.13 16.87 9.66
CA PRO A 85 5.19 15.75 9.59
C PRO A 85 3.82 16.20 10.12
N THR A 86 2.81 16.07 9.27
CA THR A 86 1.42 16.23 9.74
C THR A 86 1.13 15.04 10.66
N PRO A 87 0.59 15.25 11.87
CA PRO A 87 0.26 14.15 12.76
C PRO A 87 -0.64 13.13 12.06
N MET A 88 -0.37 11.85 12.26
CA MET A 88 -1.27 10.79 11.83
C MET A 88 -2.65 10.99 12.46
N PHE A 89 -3.71 10.60 11.73
CA PHE A 89 -5.05 10.57 12.30
C PHE A 89 -5.04 9.74 13.60
N GLY A 90 -5.50 10.33 14.70
CA GLY A 90 -5.47 9.68 16.02
C GLY A 90 -6.19 8.32 16.04
N GLU A 91 -7.21 8.16 15.20
CA GLU A 91 -7.91 6.88 15.00
C GLU A 91 -6.99 5.79 14.43
N ILE A 92 -6.16 6.12 13.43
CA ILE A 92 -5.21 5.17 12.85
C ILE A 92 -4.14 4.79 13.88
N ARG A 93 -3.62 5.79 14.60
CA ARG A 93 -2.66 5.57 15.68
C ARG A 93 -3.22 4.60 16.72
N GLU A 94 -4.46 4.80 17.15
CA GLU A 94 -5.09 3.96 18.16
C GLU A 94 -5.31 2.53 17.67
N LEU A 95 -5.66 2.35 16.39
CA LEU A 95 -5.75 1.03 15.77
C LEU A 95 -4.39 0.32 15.71
N ILE A 96 -3.33 1.05 15.39
CA ILE A 96 -1.96 0.50 15.39
C ILE A 96 -1.52 0.13 16.81
N LEU A 97 -1.69 1.03 17.79
CA LEU A 97 -1.29 0.79 19.18
C LEU A 97 -2.06 -0.37 19.82
N ARG A 98 -3.35 -0.54 19.51
CA ARG A 98 -4.16 -1.66 20.00
C ARG A 98 -3.60 -3.03 19.61
N LYS A 99 -2.90 -3.12 18.48
CA LYS A 99 -2.26 -4.35 18.00
C LYS A 99 -0.83 -4.52 18.53
N CYS A 100 -0.27 -3.53 19.21
CA CYS A 100 1.03 -3.64 19.85
C CYS A 100 0.97 -4.62 21.03
N VAL A 101 2.04 -5.38 21.26
CA VAL A 101 2.10 -6.26 22.43
C VAL A 101 1.93 -5.47 23.74
N PRO A 102 1.11 -5.95 24.70
CA PRO A 102 0.73 -5.17 25.89
C PRO A 102 1.91 -4.63 26.71
N ASN A 103 3.01 -5.39 26.77
CA ASN A 103 4.18 -5.02 27.57
C ASN A 103 4.93 -3.80 27.02
N LYS A 104 4.80 -3.49 25.71
CA LYS A 104 5.49 -2.35 25.07
C LYS A 104 4.54 -1.24 24.64
N GLU A 105 3.23 -1.49 24.60
CA GLU A 105 2.21 -0.53 24.16
C GLU A 105 2.37 0.85 24.81
N LYS A 106 2.49 0.90 26.15
CA LYS A 106 2.66 2.17 26.87
C LYS A 106 3.91 2.94 26.46
N GLN A 107 5.04 2.24 26.35
CA GLN A 107 6.32 2.88 25.98
C GLN A 107 6.28 3.41 24.55
N VAL A 108 5.71 2.64 23.62
CA VAL A 108 5.54 3.05 22.23
C VAL A 108 4.58 4.23 22.12
N ARG A 109 3.46 4.21 22.86
CA ARG A 109 2.49 5.31 22.93
C ARG A 109 3.15 6.62 23.35
N GLU A 110 3.96 6.59 24.41
CA GLU A 110 4.72 7.76 24.86
C GLU A 110 5.66 8.32 23.77
N ILE A 111 6.26 7.45 22.95
CA ILE A 111 7.10 7.89 21.82
C ILE A 111 6.26 8.55 20.73
N PHE A 112 5.13 7.95 20.35
CA PHE A 112 4.22 8.48 19.33
C PHE A 112 3.61 9.82 19.74
N GLU A 113 3.31 10.01 21.03
CA GLU A 113 2.78 11.28 21.55
C GLU A 113 3.85 12.38 21.61
N LYS A 114 5.09 12.02 21.97
CA LYS A 114 6.23 12.98 21.98
C LYS A 114 6.62 13.44 20.58
N GLN A 115 6.56 12.55 19.60
CA GLN A 115 6.85 12.85 18.20
C GLN A 115 5.72 12.35 17.32
N PRO A 116 4.61 13.11 17.21
CA PRO A 116 3.48 12.73 16.37
C PRO A 116 3.94 12.52 14.93
N PHE A 117 3.66 11.33 14.41
CA PHE A 117 4.07 10.89 13.07
C PHE A 117 5.58 10.99 12.82
N GLY A 118 6.34 10.70 13.88
CA GLY A 118 7.79 10.58 13.86
C GLY A 118 8.32 9.38 13.07
N GLU A 119 9.61 9.15 13.17
CA GLU A 119 10.30 8.08 12.42
C GLU A 119 9.80 6.69 12.82
N LEU A 120 9.65 6.43 14.12
CA LEU A 120 9.16 5.13 14.61
C LEU A 120 7.72 4.86 14.18
N GLU A 121 6.82 5.84 14.32
CA GLU A 121 5.41 5.68 13.93
C GLU A 121 5.29 5.42 12.42
N ARG A 122 6.06 6.14 11.60
CA ARG A 122 6.11 5.91 10.15
C ARG A 122 6.69 4.54 9.80
N LEU A 123 7.78 4.12 10.45
CA LEU A 123 8.40 2.81 10.22
C LEU A 123 7.43 1.67 10.54
N VAL A 124 6.82 1.70 11.73
CA VAL A 124 5.84 0.69 12.16
C VAL A 124 4.69 0.65 11.17
N THR A 125 4.08 1.79 10.87
CA THR A 125 2.96 1.86 9.92
C THR A 125 3.35 1.30 8.56
N GLN A 126 4.52 1.68 8.04
CA GLN A 126 5.00 1.21 6.74
C GLN A 126 5.17 -0.32 6.73
N LYS A 127 5.81 -0.90 7.75
CA LYS A 127 6.02 -2.35 7.81
C LYS A 127 4.73 -3.14 7.96
N LEU A 128 3.76 -2.65 8.74
CA LEU A 128 2.43 -3.25 8.81
C LEU A 128 1.75 -3.21 7.44
N LEU A 129 1.77 -2.07 6.75
CA LEU A 129 1.23 -1.94 5.39
C LEU A 129 1.90 -2.88 4.40
N ASP A 130 3.24 -2.95 4.39
CA ASP A 130 4.00 -3.80 3.48
C ASP A 130 3.61 -5.28 3.64
N VAL A 131 3.53 -5.76 4.88
CA VAL A 131 3.14 -7.15 5.17
C VAL A 131 1.72 -7.43 4.68
N ILE A 132 0.76 -6.57 4.98
CA ILE A 132 -0.63 -6.76 4.58
C ILE A 132 -0.77 -6.72 3.06
N LYS A 133 -0.09 -5.79 2.40
CA LYS A 133 -0.12 -5.67 0.94
C LYS A 133 0.46 -6.91 0.26
N ASN A 134 1.48 -7.53 0.83
CA ASN A 134 2.02 -8.77 0.31
C ASN A 134 0.99 -9.90 0.40
N VAL A 135 0.33 -10.07 1.55
CA VAL A 135 -0.78 -11.04 1.70
C VAL A 135 -1.89 -10.75 0.70
N ALA A 136 -2.32 -9.49 0.59
CA ALA A 136 -3.36 -9.06 -0.33
C ALA A 136 -3.02 -9.33 -1.80
N LYS A 137 -1.74 -9.21 -2.19
CA LYS A 137 -1.27 -9.52 -3.55
C LYS A 137 -1.24 -11.02 -3.83
N GLU A 138 -0.76 -11.81 -2.88
CA GLU A 138 -0.73 -13.27 -2.97
C GLU A 138 -2.14 -13.85 -3.10
N GLU A 139 -3.10 -13.28 -2.38
CA GLU A 139 -4.50 -13.73 -2.33
C GLU A 139 -5.44 -12.98 -3.30
N LEU A 140 -4.92 -12.09 -4.14
CA LEU A 140 -5.75 -11.21 -4.98
C LEU A 140 -6.69 -11.96 -5.94
N ASN A 141 -6.28 -13.16 -6.36
CA ASN A 141 -7.03 -14.04 -7.25
C ASN A 141 -7.83 -15.14 -6.51
N SER A 142 -7.78 -15.15 -5.18
CA SER A 142 -8.46 -16.13 -4.32
C SER A 142 -9.87 -15.64 -3.98
N GLU A 143 -10.88 -16.15 -4.68
CA GLU A 143 -12.30 -15.79 -4.41
C GLU A 143 -12.69 -16.13 -2.96
N ASN A 144 -12.24 -17.28 -2.46
CA ASN A 144 -12.49 -17.73 -1.10
C ASN A 144 -11.94 -16.73 -0.06
N TRP A 145 -10.71 -16.26 -0.25
CA TRP A 145 -10.09 -15.28 0.64
C TRP A 145 -10.82 -13.93 0.60
N LEU A 146 -11.17 -13.47 -0.60
CA LEU A 146 -11.92 -12.22 -0.78
C LEU A 146 -13.30 -12.28 -0.10
N HIS A 147 -14.01 -13.40 -0.19
CA HIS A 147 -15.27 -13.61 0.53
C HIS A 147 -15.08 -13.63 2.06
N LEU A 148 -14.00 -14.25 2.54
CA LEU A 148 -13.68 -14.27 3.97
C LEU A 148 -13.42 -12.86 4.51
N VAL A 149 -12.57 -12.09 3.82
CA VAL A 149 -12.26 -10.69 4.18
C VAL A 149 -13.51 -9.82 4.08
N ALA A 150 -14.33 -9.99 3.04
CA ALA A 150 -15.59 -9.27 2.88
C ALA A 150 -16.54 -9.50 4.05
N ARG A 151 -16.69 -10.75 4.50
CA ARG A 151 -17.52 -11.09 5.67
C ARG A 151 -17.00 -10.44 6.96
N LEU A 152 -15.69 -10.41 7.16
CA LEU A 152 -15.08 -9.81 8.36
C LEU A 152 -15.19 -8.29 8.36
N ALA A 153 -15.06 -7.66 7.20
CA ALA A 153 -15.24 -6.22 7.02
C ALA A 153 -16.73 -5.81 6.91
N GLY A 154 -17.68 -6.76 6.90
CA GLY A 154 -19.11 -6.48 6.73
C GLY A 154 -19.49 -5.90 5.35
N ARG A 155 -18.73 -6.25 4.31
CA ARG A 155 -18.86 -5.73 2.93
C ARG A 155 -19.25 -6.82 1.93
N SER A 156 -19.70 -6.39 0.74
CA SER A 156 -19.88 -7.32 -0.38
C SER A 156 -18.53 -7.71 -1.00
N TYR A 157 -18.51 -8.82 -1.73
CA TYR A 157 -17.32 -9.28 -2.46
C TYR A 157 -16.79 -8.20 -3.42
N GLU A 158 -17.67 -7.59 -4.20
CA GLU A 158 -17.34 -6.56 -5.19
C GLU A 158 -16.78 -5.31 -4.52
N GLN A 159 -17.42 -4.87 -3.43
CA GLN A 159 -16.93 -3.73 -2.65
C GLN A 159 -15.55 -4.02 -2.06
N THR A 160 -15.33 -5.22 -1.52
CA THR A 160 -14.04 -5.63 -0.96
C THR A 160 -12.96 -5.68 -2.04
N ARG A 161 -13.26 -6.24 -3.23
CA ARG A 161 -12.30 -6.27 -4.34
C ARG A 161 -11.89 -4.86 -4.76
N VAL A 162 -12.83 -3.94 -4.93
CA VAL A 162 -12.52 -2.54 -5.26
C VAL A 162 -11.67 -1.91 -4.15
N THR A 163 -12.12 -1.99 -2.90
CA THR A 163 -11.41 -1.41 -1.75
C THR A 163 -9.98 -1.98 -1.63
N LEU A 164 -9.80 -3.27 -1.90
CA LEU A 164 -8.49 -3.93 -1.86
C LEU A 164 -7.53 -3.37 -2.91
N LEU A 165 -8.00 -3.23 -4.16
CA LEU A 165 -7.19 -2.68 -5.25
C LEU A 165 -6.77 -1.23 -4.96
N GLU A 166 -7.64 -0.44 -4.33
CA GLU A 166 -7.29 0.91 -3.88
C GLU A 166 -6.32 0.88 -2.71
N PHE A 167 -6.52 -0.03 -1.75
CA PHE A 167 -5.64 -0.19 -0.61
C PHE A 167 -4.21 -0.55 -1.02
N LEU A 168 -4.03 -1.42 -2.03
CA LEU A 168 -2.70 -1.76 -2.54
C LEU A 168 -1.91 -0.54 -3.02
N ASP A 169 -2.60 0.51 -3.47
CA ASP A 169 -2.01 1.75 -3.97
C ASP A 169 -1.70 2.76 -2.86
N THR A 170 -2.15 2.54 -1.62
CA THR A 170 -1.99 3.51 -0.51
C THR A 170 -0.55 3.63 -0.04
N ASP A 171 -0.21 4.65 0.73
CA ASP A 171 1.05 4.70 1.48
C ASP A 171 0.79 5.22 2.88
N VAL A 172 1.87 5.44 3.65
CA VAL A 172 1.81 5.90 5.03
C VAL A 172 1.13 7.28 5.15
N PHE A 173 1.17 8.10 4.09
CA PHE A 173 0.56 9.44 4.06
C PHE A 173 -0.87 9.43 3.52
N SER A 174 -1.22 8.45 2.69
CA SER A 174 -2.55 8.31 2.11
C SER A 174 -3.44 7.29 2.84
N LEU A 175 -2.98 6.72 3.95
CA LEU A 175 -3.71 5.73 4.74
C LEU A 175 -4.93 6.36 5.41
N SER A 176 -6.09 5.71 5.32
CA SER A 176 -7.33 6.15 5.95
C SER A 176 -7.75 5.23 7.10
N PRO A 177 -8.60 5.70 8.04
CA PRO A 177 -9.18 4.85 9.07
C PRO A 177 -9.94 3.65 8.49
N GLU A 178 -10.65 3.84 7.38
CA GLU A 178 -11.40 2.79 6.70
C GLU A 178 -10.49 1.66 6.20
N ASN A 179 -9.34 2.00 5.62
CA ASN A 179 -8.34 1.00 5.21
C ASN A 179 -7.85 0.19 6.41
N CYS A 180 -7.74 0.82 7.57
CA CYS A 180 -7.29 0.15 8.78
C CYS A 180 -8.34 -0.83 9.29
N VAL A 181 -9.60 -0.43 9.34
CA VAL A 181 -10.72 -1.30 9.76
C VAL A 181 -10.93 -2.45 8.77
N SER A 182 -10.82 -2.18 7.46
CA SER A 182 -11.06 -3.18 6.43
C SER A 182 -9.92 -4.20 6.27
N PHE A 183 -8.66 -3.82 6.53
CA PHE A 183 -7.50 -4.68 6.24
C PHE A 183 -6.52 -4.83 7.41
N LEU A 184 -6.05 -3.75 8.04
CA LEU A 184 -5.08 -3.85 9.15
C LEU A 184 -5.64 -4.64 10.34
N ASP A 185 -6.79 -4.23 10.85
CA ASP A 185 -7.40 -4.81 12.04
C ASP A 185 -7.75 -6.30 11.89
N PRO A 186 -8.35 -6.78 10.77
CA PRO A 186 -8.63 -8.19 10.62
C PRO A 186 -7.39 -9.05 10.33
N LEU A 187 -6.41 -8.54 9.57
CA LEU A 187 -5.27 -9.34 9.10
C LEU A 187 -4.12 -9.42 10.10
N ILE A 188 -3.94 -8.41 10.94
CA ILE A 188 -2.89 -8.40 11.96
C ILE A 188 -3.46 -8.84 13.29
N GLU A 189 -2.89 -9.91 13.86
CA GLU A 189 -3.20 -10.35 15.21
C GLU A 189 -2.50 -9.44 16.22
N SER A 190 -1.18 -9.29 16.07
CA SER A 190 -0.35 -8.43 16.91
C SER A 190 0.95 -8.04 16.22
N TRP A 191 1.66 -7.06 16.79
CA TRP A 191 3.02 -6.72 16.40
C TRP A 191 3.85 -6.30 17.61
N ASP A 192 5.16 -6.45 17.48
CA ASP A 192 6.16 -6.06 18.47
C ASP A 192 7.33 -5.33 17.82
N VAL A 193 7.99 -4.46 18.57
CA VAL A 193 9.25 -3.80 18.19
C VAL A 193 10.23 -3.80 19.35
N ASP A 194 11.46 -4.22 19.10
CA ASP A 194 12.58 -3.99 20.00
C ASP A 194 13.10 -2.56 19.78
N LEU A 195 12.93 -1.68 20.77
CA LEU A 195 13.33 -0.28 20.66
C LEU A 195 14.86 -0.06 20.70
N THR A 196 15.63 -1.10 20.99
CA THR A 196 17.11 -1.06 20.99
C THR A 196 17.67 -1.47 19.63
N THR A 197 17.14 -2.54 19.05
CA THR A 197 17.62 -3.09 17.76
C THR A 197 16.76 -2.68 16.57
N PHE A 198 15.60 -2.06 16.81
CA PHE A 198 14.53 -1.81 15.85
C PHE A 198 13.97 -3.07 15.19
N ALA A 199 14.33 -4.27 15.68
CA ALA A 199 13.76 -5.51 15.17
C ALA A 199 12.25 -5.52 15.39
N MET A 200 11.49 -5.89 14.36
CA MET A 200 10.03 -5.87 14.40
C MET A 200 9.47 -7.24 14.06
N GLU A 201 8.50 -7.70 14.83
CA GLU A 201 7.74 -8.91 14.54
C GLU A 201 6.28 -8.56 14.30
N ILE A 202 5.71 -9.10 13.23
CA ILE A 202 4.29 -8.94 12.87
C ILE A 202 3.67 -10.32 12.80
N VAL A 203 2.66 -10.56 13.63
CA VAL A 203 1.91 -11.81 13.69
C VAL A 203 0.61 -11.64 12.92
N LEU A 204 0.41 -12.50 11.92
CA LEU A 204 -0.79 -12.47 11.10
C LEU A 204 -1.91 -13.31 11.70
N ASN A 205 -3.14 -12.92 11.43
CA ASN A 205 -4.32 -13.68 11.81
C ASN A 205 -4.37 -15.00 11.02
N ARG A 206 -4.09 -16.11 11.72
CA ARG A 206 -4.03 -17.48 11.15
C ARG A 206 -5.31 -17.91 10.43
N ARG A 207 -6.44 -17.27 10.72
CA ARG A 207 -7.73 -17.59 10.06
C ARG A 207 -7.79 -17.07 8.63
N ILE A 208 -6.96 -16.08 8.29
CA ILE A 208 -7.08 -15.31 7.04
C ILE A 208 -5.78 -15.35 6.22
N ALA A 209 -4.60 -15.43 6.85
CA ALA A 209 -3.33 -15.45 6.13
C ALA A 209 -2.52 -16.71 6.45
N SER A 210 -2.03 -17.37 5.40
CA SER A 210 -1.08 -18.50 5.52
C SER A 210 0.33 -17.98 5.73
N GLY A 211 0.71 -17.76 6.98
CA GLY A 211 2.05 -17.32 7.36
C GLY A 211 2.01 -16.83 8.81
N TYR A 212 2.74 -17.50 9.70
CA TYR A 212 2.51 -17.28 11.14
C TYR A 212 3.04 -15.93 11.63
N SER A 213 4.24 -15.54 11.19
CA SER A 213 4.82 -14.25 11.52
C SER A 213 5.82 -13.80 10.47
N LYS A 214 6.04 -12.48 10.40
CA LYS A 214 7.10 -11.84 9.62
C LYS A 214 8.00 -11.09 10.60
N ARG A 215 9.30 -11.37 10.55
CA ARG A 215 10.31 -10.70 11.37
C ARG A 215 11.22 -9.86 10.49
N PHE A 216 11.44 -8.62 10.90
CA PHE A 216 12.31 -7.66 10.25
C PHE A 216 13.46 -7.34 11.20
N GLU A 217 14.68 -7.42 10.69
CA GLU A 217 15.89 -7.08 11.43
C GLU A 217 16.68 -6.06 10.60
N PHE A 218 17.32 -5.12 11.29
CA PHE A 218 18.10 -4.07 10.67
C PHE A 218 19.57 -4.36 10.96
N VAL A 219 20.34 -4.57 9.89
CA VAL A 219 21.78 -4.84 9.97
C VAL A 219 22.50 -3.69 9.29
N GLU A 220 23.46 -3.09 10.00
CA GLU A 220 24.35 -2.11 9.39
C GLU A 220 25.24 -2.82 8.38
N THR A 221 24.93 -2.65 7.10
CA THR A 221 25.88 -2.92 6.03
C THR A 221 26.81 -1.71 5.93
N GLY A 222 28.13 -1.95 5.94
CA GLY A 222 29.14 -0.89 5.76
C GLY A 222 28.90 -0.03 4.50
N PRO A 223 29.72 1.01 4.27
CA PRO A 223 29.45 2.01 3.24
C PRO A 223 29.11 1.36 1.90
N LEU A 224 27.96 1.75 1.31
CA LEU A 224 27.59 1.41 -0.07
C LEU A 224 28.78 1.79 -0.96
N GLN A 225 29.55 0.79 -1.39
CA GLN A 225 30.47 0.97 -2.48
C GLN A 225 29.61 1.35 -3.67
N ARG A 226 29.55 2.65 -3.98
CA ARG A 226 29.00 3.11 -5.24
C ARG A 226 29.88 2.45 -6.30
N GLU A 227 29.36 1.43 -6.96
CA GLU A 227 29.95 0.94 -8.20
C GLU A 227 30.00 2.14 -9.13
N VAL A 228 31.22 2.63 -9.35
CA VAL A 228 31.53 3.62 -10.36
C VAL A 228 31.54 2.84 -11.67
N GLU A 229 30.44 2.92 -12.42
CA GLU A 229 30.46 2.66 -13.87
C GLU A 229 31.02 3.86 -14.63
#